data_AF-A0A0R3PNZ5-F1
#
_entry.id   AF-A0A0R3PNZ5-F1
#
_cell.length_a   1.000
_cell.length_b   1.000
_cell.length_c   1.000
_cell.angle_alpha   90.00
_cell.angle_beta   90.00
_cell.angle_gamma   90.00
#
_symmetry.space_group_name_H-M   'P 1'
#
loop_
_entity.id
_entity.type
_entity.pdbx_description
1 polymer ?
#
loop_
_entity_poly.entity_id
_entity_poly.type
_entity_poly.pdbx_seq_one_letter_code
_entity_poly.pdbx_strand_id
1 'polypeptide(L)'
;MPGGRNGSAIYSLYRELIEIDQIDKLINLRGLRIAPLRDSREELAPACQRLSRIGDEIVEQLVEWTKMLPFYCELPVEIHTHLLTQRWAELVLLSACFYSCSTSTSSNDETAVSTTTIDGNEEVSFLDPSINIRLLQKRLSAVMGKAIPLEHVTKEAGPLVEKFTALLHSFSKMRITTEAYVCIKAITLLHYTTTSEGTDNNNVEKSPFVRKVTLIQDQFVKALQVHLIQNEEGTRLSDILTWLPMLHNASSVLLHSKMFYVPFLICKNPHRFAGQDDYPESN
;
A
#
# COMPACT_ATOMS: atom_id res chain seq x y z
N MET A 1 5.48 38.80 -9.83
CA MET A 1 5.21 37.91 -8.68
C MET A 1 3.79 37.34 -8.77
N PRO A 2 3.58 36.15 -9.37
CA PRO A 2 2.27 35.49 -9.40
C PRO A 2 2.26 34.08 -8.75
N GLY A 3 3.04 33.85 -7.69
CA GLY A 3 3.17 32.52 -7.05
C GLY A 3 2.30 32.24 -5.81
N GLY A 4 1.65 33.25 -5.21
CA GLY A 4 1.14 33.15 -3.84
C GLY A 4 -0.20 32.39 -3.64
N ARG A 5 -1.14 32.47 -4.60
CA ARG A 5 -2.48 31.86 -4.42
C ARG A 5 -2.53 30.37 -4.79
N ASN A 6 -1.85 29.99 -5.87
CA ASN A 6 -1.86 28.60 -6.34
C ASN A 6 -1.01 27.69 -5.44
N GLY A 7 0.10 28.20 -4.87
CA GLY A 7 0.91 27.45 -3.91
C GLY A 7 0.14 27.13 -2.62
N SER A 8 -0.67 28.06 -2.12
CA SER A 8 -1.46 27.86 -0.90
C SER A 8 -2.54 26.78 -1.07
N ALA A 9 -3.18 26.69 -2.24
CA ALA A 9 -4.21 25.69 -2.52
C ALA A 9 -3.63 24.28 -2.73
N ILE A 10 -2.47 24.20 -3.40
CA ILE A 10 -1.76 22.92 -3.58
C ILE A 10 -1.26 22.40 -2.22
N TYR A 11 -0.74 23.29 -1.38
CA TYR A 11 -0.30 22.91 -0.03
C TYR A 11 -1.47 22.42 0.84
N SER A 12 -2.64 23.07 0.80
CA SER A 12 -3.82 22.58 1.54
C SER A 12 -4.28 21.21 1.02
N LEU A 13 -4.25 20.99 -0.29
CA LEU A 13 -4.58 19.70 -0.89
C LEU A 13 -3.64 18.60 -0.37
N TYR A 14 -2.32 18.84 -0.36
CA TYR A 14 -1.37 17.84 0.16
C TYR A 14 -1.60 17.53 1.63
N ARG A 15 -1.81 18.55 2.47
CA ARG A 15 -2.08 18.34 3.89
C ARG A 15 -3.33 17.46 4.08
N GLU A 16 -4.41 17.78 3.40
CA GLU A 16 -5.66 17.00 3.46
C GLU A 16 -5.42 15.55 3.03
N LEU A 17 -4.75 15.34 1.89
CA LEU A 17 -4.43 13.99 1.40
C LEU A 17 -3.55 13.19 2.37
N ILE A 18 -2.57 13.83 3.01
CA ILE A 18 -1.70 13.20 4.01
C ILE A 18 -2.49 12.79 5.25
N GLU A 19 -3.39 13.65 5.73
CA GLU A 19 -4.23 13.39 6.90
C GLU A 19 -5.19 12.20 6.67
N ILE A 20 -5.75 12.07 5.47
CA ILE A 20 -6.69 10.97 5.14
C ILE A 20 -6.00 9.66 4.73
N ASP A 21 -4.73 9.66 4.31
CA ASP A 21 -4.06 8.45 3.80
C ASP A 21 -3.96 7.34 4.85
N GLN A 22 -3.73 7.73 6.11
CA GLN A 22 -3.70 6.86 7.30
C GLN A 22 -3.01 5.51 7.05
N ILE A 23 -1.86 5.53 6.38
CA ILE A 23 -1.12 4.34 5.92
C ILE A 23 -0.90 3.29 7.01
N ASP A 24 -0.69 3.75 8.25
CA ASP A 24 -0.54 2.86 9.40
C ASP A 24 -1.76 1.95 9.60
N LYS A 25 -2.99 2.43 9.38
CA LYS A 25 -4.19 1.59 9.51
C LYS A 25 -4.24 0.52 8.42
N LEU A 26 -3.80 0.84 7.21
CA LEU A 26 -3.75 -0.11 6.09
C LEU A 26 -2.71 -1.21 6.30
N ILE A 27 -1.62 -0.92 7.03
CA ILE A 27 -0.51 -1.86 7.23
C ILE A 27 -0.63 -2.63 8.56
N ASN A 28 -1.25 -2.03 9.59
CA ASN A 28 -1.49 -2.64 10.90
C ASN A 28 -2.77 -3.49 10.94
N LEU A 29 -2.86 -4.49 10.07
CA LEU A 29 -4.05 -5.32 9.94
C LEU A 29 -4.22 -6.21 11.19
N ARG A 30 -5.42 -6.18 11.78
CA ARG A 30 -5.74 -6.91 13.01
C ARG A 30 -5.65 -8.42 12.81
N GLY A 31 -6.06 -8.91 11.63
CA GLY A 31 -5.90 -10.31 11.25
C GLY A 31 -4.45 -10.82 11.25
N LEU A 32 -3.46 -9.93 11.13
CA LEU A 32 -2.03 -10.25 11.21
C LEU A 32 -1.46 -10.25 12.64
N ARG A 33 -2.24 -9.95 13.68
CA ARG A 33 -1.74 -9.97 15.07
C ARG A 33 -1.48 -11.41 15.54
N ILE A 34 -0.43 -11.57 16.35
CA ILE A 34 -0.08 -12.85 16.98
C ILE A 34 -0.88 -12.97 18.29
N ALA A 35 -1.67 -14.05 18.42
CA ALA A 35 -2.43 -14.30 19.65
C ALA A 35 -1.48 -14.66 20.82
N PRO A 36 -1.85 -14.35 22.08
CA PRO A 36 -1.02 -14.71 23.22
C PRO A 36 -0.91 -16.24 23.36
N LEU A 37 0.28 -16.76 23.64
CA LEU A 37 0.50 -18.15 24.07
C LEU A 37 -0.01 -18.35 25.52
N ARG A 38 -1.29 -18.11 25.80
CA ARG A 38 -1.87 -18.46 27.11
C ARG A 38 -2.74 -19.71 26.98
N ASP A 39 -2.51 -20.64 27.92
CA ASP A 39 -2.96 -22.04 28.03
C ASP A 39 -4.47 -22.34 27.98
N SER A 40 -5.30 -21.43 27.49
CA SER A 40 -6.71 -21.70 27.25
C SER A 40 -6.91 -22.01 25.78
N ARG A 41 -7.48 -23.18 25.51
CA ARG A 41 -8.04 -23.60 24.22
C ARG A 41 -9.20 -22.68 23.77
N GLU A 42 -9.03 -21.37 23.80
CA GLU A 42 -9.82 -20.52 22.91
C GLU A 42 -9.28 -20.84 21.52
N GLU A 43 -10.05 -21.64 20.79
CA GLU A 43 -9.80 -21.97 19.40
C GLU A 43 -9.47 -20.66 18.68
N LEU A 44 -8.18 -20.41 18.41
CA LEU A 44 -7.81 -19.36 17.48
C LEU A 44 -8.69 -19.60 16.26
N ALA A 45 -9.46 -18.57 15.88
CA ALA A 45 -10.28 -18.60 14.69
C ALA A 45 -9.49 -19.30 13.57
N PRO A 46 -10.07 -20.30 12.88
CA PRO A 46 -9.35 -21.09 11.89
C PRO A 46 -8.52 -20.19 11.00
N ALA A 47 -7.30 -20.59 10.68
CA ALA A 47 -6.38 -19.78 9.90
C ALA A 47 -7.03 -19.16 8.65
N CYS A 48 -7.87 -19.91 7.94
CA CYS A 48 -8.64 -19.40 6.80
C CYS A 48 -9.55 -18.22 7.14
N GLN A 49 -10.22 -18.23 8.31
CA GLN A 49 -11.06 -17.12 8.77
C GLN A 49 -10.22 -15.90 9.10
N ARG A 50 -9.04 -16.08 9.72
CA ARG A 50 -8.13 -14.97 10.00
C ARG A 50 -7.58 -14.36 8.72
N LEU A 51 -7.17 -15.19 7.76
CA LEU A 51 -6.72 -14.72 6.45
C LEU A 51 -7.83 -14.02 5.65
N SER A 52 -9.08 -14.49 5.75
CA SER A 52 -10.24 -13.82 5.16
C SER A 52 -10.46 -12.42 5.74
N ARG A 53 -10.41 -12.30 7.08
CA ARG A 53 -10.57 -11.01 7.77
C ARG A 53 -9.53 -9.98 7.32
N ILE A 54 -8.32 -10.40 6.98
CA ILE A 54 -7.30 -9.49 6.44
C ILE A 54 -7.74 -8.90 5.10
N GLY A 55 -8.39 -9.69 4.24
CA GLY A 55 -8.95 -9.19 2.98
C GLY A 55 -10.04 -8.16 3.21
N ASP A 56 -10.98 -8.48 4.12
CA ASP A 56 -12.07 -7.57 4.48
C ASP A 56 -11.53 -6.25 5.05
N GLU A 57 -10.53 -6.31 5.93
CA GLU A 57 -9.88 -5.12 6.50
C GLU A 57 -9.19 -4.26 5.43
N ILE A 58 -8.45 -4.87 4.49
CA ILE A 58 -7.81 -4.12 3.38
C ILE A 58 -8.87 -3.42 2.54
N VAL A 59 -9.94 -4.13 2.17
CA VAL A 59 -11.03 -3.56 1.37
C VAL A 59 -11.72 -2.43 2.13
N GLU A 60 -12.04 -2.62 3.42
CA GLU A 60 -12.63 -1.62 4.29
C GLU A 60 -11.78 -0.34 4.34
N GLN A 61 -10.47 -0.47 4.59
CA GLN A 61 -9.57 0.69 4.64
C GLN A 61 -9.48 1.42 3.30
N LEU A 62 -9.42 0.69 2.18
CA LEU A 62 -9.38 1.32 0.85
C LEU A 62 -10.70 2.01 0.48
N VAL A 63 -11.84 1.41 0.84
CA VAL A 63 -13.16 2.02 0.65
C VAL A 63 -13.28 3.29 1.49
N GLU A 64 -12.86 3.24 2.75
CA GLU A 64 -12.94 4.40 3.64
C GLU A 64 -12.02 5.53 3.18
N TRP A 65 -10.78 5.21 2.80
CA TRP A 65 -9.88 6.17 2.16
C TRP A 65 -10.51 6.81 0.92
N THR A 66 -11.17 6.01 0.07
CA THR A 66 -11.83 6.52 -1.15
C THR A 66 -12.95 7.51 -0.84
N LYS A 67 -13.75 7.26 0.20
CA LYS A 67 -14.83 8.17 0.64
C LYS A 67 -14.32 9.50 1.16
N MET A 68 -13.11 9.51 1.73
CA MET A 68 -12.50 10.71 2.31
C MET A 68 -11.77 11.58 1.28
N LEU A 69 -11.67 11.15 0.02
CA LEU A 69 -11.01 11.92 -1.03
C LEU A 69 -11.80 13.20 -1.34
N PRO A 70 -11.11 14.34 -1.60
CA PRO A 70 -11.76 15.65 -1.77
C PRO A 70 -12.71 15.70 -2.98
N PHE A 71 -12.54 14.80 -3.94
CA PHE A 71 -13.39 14.68 -5.13
C PHE A 71 -14.50 13.62 -4.99
N TYR A 72 -14.69 12.99 -3.83
CA TYR A 72 -15.63 11.88 -3.69
C TYR A 72 -17.05 12.26 -4.12
N CYS A 73 -17.53 13.44 -3.70
CA CYS A 73 -18.85 13.96 -4.07
C CYS A 73 -18.99 14.33 -5.56
N GLU A 74 -17.90 14.36 -6.32
CA GLU A 74 -17.93 14.71 -7.73
C GLU A 74 -18.25 13.53 -8.66
N LEU A 75 -18.09 12.30 -8.19
CA LEU A 75 -18.28 11.09 -8.99
C LEU A 75 -19.34 10.19 -8.34
N PRO A 76 -20.16 9.47 -9.14
CA PRO A 76 -21.08 8.47 -8.60
C PRO A 76 -20.36 7.34 -7.87
N VAL A 77 -21.05 6.71 -6.93
CA VAL A 77 -20.52 5.59 -6.12
C VAL A 77 -20.08 4.41 -7.01
N GLU A 78 -20.79 4.18 -8.12
CA GLU A 78 -20.47 3.12 -9.08
C GLU A 78 -19.13 3.36 -9.76
N ILE A 79 -18.75 4.63 -10.01
CA ILE A 79 -17.46 4.98 -10.58
C ILE A 79 -16.35 4.74 -9.56
N HIS A 80 -16.55 5.14 -8.31
CA HIS A 80 -15.59 4.85 -7.23
C HIS A 80 -15.39 3.35 -7.04
N THR A 81 -16.48 2.58 -7.04
CA THR A 81 -16.46 1.12 -6.93
C THR A 81 -15.69 0.50 -8.09
N HIS A 82 -15.93 0.97 -9.31
CA HIS A 82 -15.23 0.48 -10.51
C HIS A 82 -13.72 0.79 -10.44
N LEU A 83 -13.36 2.04 -10.14
CA LEU A 83 -11.95 2.46 -10.00
C LEU A 83 -11.22 1.63 -8.95
N LEU A 84 -11.82 1.46 -7.78
CA LEU A 84 -11.21 0.69 -6.70
C LEU A 84 -11.06 -0.79 -7.06
N THR A 85 -12.08 -1.39 -7.69
CA THR A 85 -12.03 -2.79 -8.15
C THR A 85 -10.89 -3.04 -9.12
N GLN A 86 -10.58 -2.06 -9.99
CA GLN A 86 -9.49 -2.18 -10.96
C GLN A 86 -8.10 -1.90 -10.36
N ARG A 87 -8.03 -1.09 -9.30
CA ARG A 87 -6.75 -0.50 -8.82
C ARG A 87 -6.31 -0.94 -7.43
N TRP A 88 -7.14 -1.67 -6.67
CA TRP A 88 -6.83 -2.05 -5.29
C TRP A 88 -5.45 -2.71 -5.14
N ALA A 89 -5.06 -3.59 -6.07
CA ALA A 89 -3.78 -4.29 -6.01
C ALA A 89 -2.58 -3.33 -6.19
N GLU A 90 -2.70 -2.35 -7.08
CA GLU A 90 -1.68 -1.31 -7.28
C GLU A 90 -1.59 -0.39 -6.06
N LEU A 91 -2.73 -0.02 -5.47
CA LEU A 91 -2.78 0.81 -4.25
C LEU A 91 -2.11 0.10 -3.06
N VAL A 92 -2.38 -1.19 -2.87
CA VAL A 92 -1.75 -2.01 -1.82
C VAL A 92 -0.23 -2.05 -1.98
N LEU A 93 0.26 -2.33 -3.18
CA LEU A 93 1.70 -2.42 -3.43
C LEU A 93 2.39 -1.06 -3.29
N LEU A 94 1.78 0.02 -3.79
CA LEU A 94 2.30 1.37 -3.66
C LEU A 94 2.42 1.79 -2.19
N SER A 95 1.38 1.57 -1.37
CA SER A 95 1.41 1.85 0.05
C SER A 95 2.45 1.00 0.79
N ALA A 96 2.56 -0.29 0.47
CA ALA A 96 3.57 -1.16 1.07
C ALA A 96 5.01 -0.70 0.72
N CYS A 97 5.25 -0.31 -0.53
CA CYS A 97 6.55 0.23 -0.96
C CYS A 97 6.90 1.53 -0.23
N PHE A 98 5.95 2.47 -0.17
CA PHE A 98 6.18 3.75 0.50
C PHE A 98 6.49 3.55 1.98
N TYR A 99 5.67 2.77 2.70
CA TYR A 99 5.89 2.51 4.12
C TYR A 99 7.26 1.89 4.39
N SER A 100 7.65 0.84 3.66
CA SER A 100 8.95 0.20 3.88
C SER A 100 10.11 1.18 3.68
N CYS A 101 10.07 1.99 2.62
CA CYS A 101 11.09 3.01 2.39
C CYS A 101 11.14 4.07 3.49
N SER A 102 9.98 4.55 3.96
CA SER A 102 9.90 5.57 5.01
C SER A 102 10.37 5.07 6.37
N THR A 103 10.14 3.79 6.69
CA THR A 103 10.60 3.21 7.96
C THR A 103 12.09 2.86 7.93
N SER A 104 12.64 2.44 6.79
CA SER A 104 14.06 2.06 6.67
C SER A 104 15.02 3.25 6.68
N THR A 105 14.57 4.46 6.31
CA THR A 105 15.41 5.67 6.40
C THR A 105 15.56 6.16 7.84
N SER A 106 14.67 5.76 8.75
CA SER A 106 14.66 6.18 10.15
C SER A 106 15.64 5.38 11.03
N SER A 107 16.16 4.25 10.54
CA SER A 107 17.10 3.37 11.28
C SER A 107 18.59 3.64 10.97
N ASN A 108 18.90 4.55 10.05
CA ASN A 108 20.28 4.89 9.64
C ASN A 108 20.87 6.11 10.38
N ASP A 109 20.39 6.44 11.59
CA ASP A 109 21.06 7.45 12.42
C ASP A 109 22.40 6.88 12.93
N GLU A 110 23.50 7.40 12.38
CA GLU A 110 24.90 6.91 12.52
C GLU A 110 25.51 6.97 13.94
N THR A 111 24.71 6.92 15.01
CA THR A 111 25.22 7.07 16.40
C THR A 111 24.76 6.01 17.40
N ALA A 112 24.47 4.78 16.96
CA ALA A 112 24.26 3.65 17.88
C ALA A 112 25.49 2.73 17.96
N VAL A 113 26.54 3.16 18.68
CA VAL A 113 27.50 2.23 19.27
C VAL A 113 26.83 1.58 20.47
N SER A 114 26.39 0.33 20.37
CA SER A 114 26.09 -0.52 21.54
C SER A 114 26.14 -2.01 21.20
N THR A 115 27.24 -2.60 21.67
CA THR A 115 27.41 -3.92 22.29
C THR A 115 26.14 -4.72 22.64
N THR A 116 26.28 -6.05 22.45
CA THR A 116 25.45 -7.19 22.89
C THR A 116 24.42 -7.74 21.89
N THR A 117 24.72 -8.96 21.44
CA THR A 117 23.98 -9.81 20.50
C THR A 117 22.67 -10.35 21.10
N ILE A 118 21.51 -9.90 20.64
CA ILE A 118 20.24 -10.66 20.69
C ILE A 118 19.30 -10.17 19.56
N ASP A 119 18.74 -11.11 18.79
CA ASP A 119 17.80 -11.00 17.66
C ASP A 119 18.35 -10.54 16.29
N GLY A 120 18.49 -11.51 15.39
CA GLY A 120 18.88 -11.31 14.00
C GLY A 120 17.91 -10.40 13.27
N ASN A 121 18.46 -9.45 12.51
CA ASN A 121 17.77 -8.38 11.80
C ASN A 121 16.49 -8.88 11.08
N GLU A 122 15.31 -8.68 11.67
CA GLU A 122 14.00 -9.06 11.10
C GLU A 122 13.49 -8.03 10.08
N GLU A 123 14.41 -7.39 9.37
CA GLU A 123 14.09 -6.32 8.42
C GLU A 123 13.87 -6.86 7.00
N VAL A 124 13.07 -6.12 6.24
CA VAL A 124 12.87 -6.38 4.81
C VAL A 124 14.16 -6.09 4.04
N SER A 125 14.52 -7.00 3.12
CA SER A 125 15.61 -6.77 2.18
C SER A 125 15.09 -6.08 0.92
N PHE A 126 15.80 -5.04 0.48
CA PHE A 126 15.53 -4.37 -0.79
C PHE A 126 16.24 -5.01 -1.98
N LEU A 127 17.07 -6.03 -1.77
CA LEU A 127 17.93 -6.59 -2.82
C LEU A 127 17.76 -8.11 -2.99
N ASP A 128 17.47 -8.82 -1.90
CA ASP A 128 17.47 -10.28 -1.89
C ASP A 128 16.08 -10.84 -1.55
N PRO A 129 15.33 -11.36 -2.55
CA PRO A 129 14.03 -11.97 -2.31
C PRO A 129 14.11 -13.23 -1.43
N SER A 130 15.28 -13.88 -1.34
CA SER A 130 15.50 -15.07 -0.50
C SER A 130 15.49 -14.73 1.00
N ILE A 131 15.84 -13.50 1.36
CA ILE A 131 15.70 -12.99 2.74
C ILE A 131 14.21 -12.75 3.00
N ASN A 132 13.52 -12.09 2.06
CA ASN A 132 12.12 -11.74 2.21
C ASN A 132 11.19 -12.96 2.28
N ILE A 133 11.47 -14.03 1.52
CA ILE A 133 10.67 -15.26 1.58
C ILE A 133 10.84 -15.98 2.93
N ARG A 134 12.04 -15.93 3.51
CA ARG A 134 12.34 -16.52 4.82
C ARG A 134 11.71 -15.69 5.94
N LEU A 135 11.75 -14.37 5.81
CA LEU A 135 11.06 -13.44 6.70
C LEU A 135 9.54 -13.66 6.67
N LEU A 136 8.96 -13.76 5.48
CA LEU A 136 7.55 -14.08 5.28
C LEU A 136 7.19 -15.41 5.93
N GLN A 137 7.99 -16.47 5.72
CA GLN A 137 7.76 -17.77 6.32
C GLN A 137 7.75 -17.71 7.86
N LYS A 138 8.71 -17.00 8.46
CA LYS A 138 8.78 -16.81 9.91
C LYS A 138 7.53 -16.11 10.44
N ARG A 139 7.17 -14.98 9.83
CA ARG A 139 6.03 -14.15 10.24
C ARG A 139 4.70 -14.88 10.02
N LEU A 140 4.53 -15.56 8.90
CA LEU A 140 3.34 -16.35 8.61
C LEU A 140 3.20 -17.52 9.59
N SER A 141 4.29 -18.22 9.93
CA SER A 141 4.27 -19.28 10.94
C SER A 141 3.84 -18.76 12.32
N ALA A 142 4.33 -17.58 12.70
CA ALA A 142 3.98 -16.91 13.96
C ALA A 142 2.50 -16.49 13.98
N VAL A 143 2.02 -15.86 12.90
CA VAL A 143 0.60 -15.51 12.73
C VAL A 143 -0.24 -16.77 12.86
N MET A 144 0.12 -17.85 12.17
CA MET A 144 -0.68 -19.06 12.07
C MET A 144 -0.60 -19.97 13.30
N GLY A 145 0.28 -19.66 14.26
CA GLY A 145 0.49 -20.47 15.46
C GLY A 145 1.07 -21.86 15.19
N LYS A 146 1.59 -22.10 13.97
CA LYS A 146 2.18 -23.38 13.57
C LYS A 146 3.31 -23.16 12.57
N ALA A 147 4.33 -24.02 12.62
CA ALA A 147 5.41 -23.99 11.66
C ALA A 147 4.88 -24.29 10.25
N ILE A 148 5.19 -23.41 9.29
CA ILE A 148 4.88 -23.61 7.88
C ILE A 148 6.20 -23.90 7.14
N PRO A 149 6.29 -25.03 6.41
CA PRO A 149 7.48 -25.35 5.63
C PRO A 149 7.83 -24.24 4.63
N LEU A 150 9.12 -23.90 4.52
CA LEU A 150 9.60 -22.87 3.60
C LEU A 150 9.24 -23.20 2.15
N GLU A 151 9.31 -24.47 1.76
CA GLU A 151 8.94 -24.94 0.42
C GLU A 151 7.50 -24.58 0.02
N HIS A 152 6.54 -24.63 0.95
CA HIS A 152 5.17 -24.24 0.69
C HIS A 152 5.03 -22.73 0.49
N VAL A 153 5.74 -21.93 1.30
CA VAL A 153 5.75 -20.47 1.17
C VAL A 153 6.42 -20.06 -0.14
N THR A 154 7.55 -20.67 -0.50
CA THR A 154 8.23 -20.40 -1.78
C THR A 154 7.35 -20.75 -2.97
N LYS A 155 6.68 -21.91 -2.94
CA LYS A 155 5.79 -22.32 -4.04
C LYS A 155 4.62 -21.36 -4.24
N GLU A 156 3.97 -20.93 -3.15
CA GLU A 156 2.74 -20.13 -3.23
C GLU A 156 3.02 -18.62 -3.34
N ALA A 157 4.06 -18.10 -2.67
CA ALA A 157 4.36 -16.66 -2.56
C ALA A 157 5.58 -16.23 -3.37
N GLY A 158 6.48 -17.16 -3.75
CA GLY A 158 7.77 -16.86 -4.36
C GLY A 158 7.71 -15.83 -5.50
N PRO A 159 6.87 -16.05 -6.53
CA PRO A 159 6.74 -15.09 -7.64
C PRO A 159 6.33 -13.69 -7.19
N LEU A 160 5.43 -13.59 -6.21
CA LEU A 160 5.01 -12.29 -5.66
C LEU A 160 6.13 -11.64 -4.85
N VAL A 161 6.85 -12.41 -4.03
CA VAL A 161 7.98 -11.90 -3.24
C VAL A 161 9.11 -11.40 -4.13
N GLU A 162 9.43 -12.10 -5.21
CA GLU A 162 10.43 -11.68 -6.19
C GLU A 162 10.05 -10.35 -6.85
N LYS A 163 8.81 -10.26 -7.36
CA LYS A 163 8.29 -9.04 -7.99
C LYS A 163 8.23 -7.87 -7.01
N PHE A 164 7.77 -8.12 -5.79
CA PHE A 164 7.67 -7.10 -4.75
C PHE A 164 9.05 -6.61 -4.29
N THR A 165 10.03 -7.51 -4.15
CA THR A 165 11.41 -7.13 -3.78
C THR A 165 12.04 -6.25 -4.86
N ALA A 166 11.86 -6.61 -6.13
CA ALA A 166 12.32 -5.77 -7.25
C ALA A 166 11.60 -4.41 -7.29
N LEU A 167 10.29 -4.40 -6.98
CA LEU A 167 9.49 -3.18 -6.90
C LEU A 167 9.99 -2.25 -5.78
N LEU A 168 10.23 -2.80 -4.59
CA LEU A 168 10.79 -2.10 -3.42
C LEU A 168 12.16 -1.47 -3.75
N HIS A 169 13.06 -2.26 -4.35
CA HIS A 169 14.38 -1.77 -4.78
C HIS A 169 14.28 -0.59 -5.73
N SER A 170 13.37 -0.67 -6.70
CA SER A 170 13.20 0.42 -7.67
C SER A 170 12.56 1.64 -7.03
N PHE A 171 11.59 1.44 -6.13
CA PHE A 171 10.90 2.52 -5.44
C PHE A 171 11.83 3.28 -4.49
N SER A 172 12.72 2.58 -3.77
CA SER A 172 13.67 3.21 -2.84
C SER A 172 14.65 4.17 -3.53
N LYS A 173 14.98 3.91 -4.80
CA LYS A 173 15.84 4.79 -5.61
C LYS A 173 15.18 6.09 -6.02
N MET A 174 13.85 6.12 -6.11
CA MET A 174 13.13 7.32 -6.54
C MET A 174 13.10 8.41 -5.45
N ARG A 175 13.28 8.07 -4.17
CA ARG A 175 13.20 9.03 -3.05
C ARG A 175 11.88 9.82 -3.07
N ILE A 176 10.76 9.10 -3.23
CA ILE A 176 9.42 9.69 -3.23
C ILE A 176 9.14 10.36 -1.88
N THR A 177 8.77 11.64 -1.91
CA THR A 177 8.30 12.39 -0.74
C THR A 177 6.86 12.01 -0.38
N THR A 178 6.43 12.29 0.85
CA THR A 178 5.07 11.99 1.31
C THR A 178 4.01 12.67 0.45
N GLU A 179 4.20 13.93 0.09
CA GLU A 179 3.32 14.70 -0.77
C GLU A 179 3.22 14.07 -2.18
N ALA A 180 4.36 13.67 -2.75
CA ALA A 180 4.37 12.99 -4.04
C ALA A 180 3.66 11.63 -3.96
N TYR A 181 3.87 10.86 -2.89
CA TYR A 181 3.23 9.56 -2.69
C TYR A 181 1.71 9.65 -2.65
N VAL A 182 1.14 10.55 -1.83
CA VAL A 182 -0.33 10.67 -1.73
C VAL A 182 -0.95 11.13 -3.05
N CYS A 183 -0.24 11.97 -3.81
CA CYS A 183 -0.63 12.38 -5.15
C CYS A 183 -0.59 11.21 -6.14
N ILE A 184 0.49 10.42 -6.15
CA ILE A 184 0.61 9.22 -7.00
C ILE A 184 -0.51 8.24 -6.67
N LYS A 185 -0.81 8.01 -5.38
CA LYS A 185 -1.89 7.12 -4.95
C LYS A 185 -3.26 7.56 -5.47
N ALA A 186 -3.58 8.86 -5.40
CA ALA A 186 -4.80 9.40 -5.98
C ALA A 186 -4.84 9.24 -7.52
N ILE A 187 -3.72 9.52 -8.21
CA ILE A 187 -3.60 9.34 -9.66
C ILE A 187 -3.78 7.87 -10.07
N THR A 188 -3.22 6.94 -9.29
CA THR A 188 -3.36 5.49 -9.48
C THR A 188 -4.83 5.07 -9.36
N LEU A 189 -5.56 5.53 -8.33
CA LEU A 189 -6.99 5.27 -8.21
C LEU A 189 -7.76 5.81 -9.42
N LEU A 190 -7.46 7.03 -9.85
CA LEU A 190 -8.15 7.71 -10.96
C LEU A 190 -7.78 7.17 -12.35
N HIS A 191 -6.86 6.20 -12.45
CA HIS A 191 -6.48 5.62 -13.74
C HIS A 191 -7.58 4.70 -14.29
N TYR A 192 -8.54 5.31 -14.97
CA TYR A 192 -9.71 4.65 -15.53
C TYR A 192 -9.38 3.91 -16.84
N THR A 193 -9.57 2.60 -16.84
CA THR A 193 -9.51 1.76 -18.05
C THR A 193 -10.92 1.31 -18.41
N THR A 194 -11.42 1.70 -19.58
CA THR A 194 -12.67 1.15 -20.10
C THR A 194 -12.44 -0.33 -20.43
N THR A 195 -12.99 -1.26 -19.66
CA THR A 195 -13.02 -2.68 -20.03
C THR A 195 -13.89 -2.83 -21.27
N SER A 196 -13.25 -3.01 -22.42
CA SER A 196 -13.89 -3.32 -23.69
C SER A 196 -14.31 -4.80 -23.72
N GLU A 197 -15.28 -5.18 -22.89
CA GLU A 197 -15.95 -6.47 -23.00
C GLU A 197 -17.33 -6.27 -23.62
N GLY A 198 -17.40 -6.40 -24.95
CA GLY A 198 -18.66 -6.36 -25.68
C GLY A 198 -18.59 -5.48 -26.91
N THR A 199 -18.52 -6.13 -28.07
CA THR A 199 -18.74 -5.59 -29.41
C THR A 199 -19.85 -4.54 -29.44
N ASP A 200 -19.51 -3.26 -29.57
CA ASP A 200 -20.36 -2.26 -30.21
C ASP A 200 -19.48 -1.16 -30.80
N ASN A 201 -19.12 -1.39 -32.08
CA ASN A 201 -18.67 -0.35 -32.99
C ASN A 201 -19.81 0.67 -33.16
N ASN A 202 -19.93 1.65 -32.24
CA ASN A 202 -20.50 3.00 -32.44
C ASN A 202 -20.85 3.71 -31.11
N ASN A 203 -19.88 3.97 -30.22
CA ASN A 203 -20.10 4.96 -29.15
C ASN A 203 -18.89 5.88 -28.96
N VAL A 204 -18.86 6.94 -29.78
CA VAL A 204 -17.98 8.11 -29.66
C VAL A 204 -18.35 9.00 -28.45
N GLU A 205 -19.21 8.52 -27.56
CA GLU A 205 -19.40 9.09 -26.24
C GLU A 205 -18.70 8.23 -25.20
N LYS A 206 -17.40 8.48 -24.99
CA LYS A 206 -16.77 8.20 -23.69
C LYS A 206 -17.70 8.82 -22.64
N SER A 207 -18.34 7.98 -21.82
CA SER A 207 -19.30 8.36 -20.78
C SER A 207 -18.88 9.67 -20.11
N PRO A 208 -19.82 10.61 -19.80
CA PRO A 208 -19.49 11.91 -19.19
C PRO A 208 -18.60 11.78 -17.95
N PHE A 209 -18.68 10.65 -17.25
CA PHE A 209 -17.85 10.32 -16.11
C PHE A 209 -16.39 10.00 -16.47
N VAL A 210 -16.10 9.39 -17.62
CA VAL A 210 -14.72 9.18 -18.09
C VAL A 210 -14.02 10.53 -18.27
N ARG A 211 -14.69 11.49 -18.92
CA ARG A 211 -14.16 12.86 -19.07
C ARG A 211 -13.94 13.52 -17.71
N LYS A 212 -14.90 13.37 -16.78
CA LYS A 212 -14.79 13.95 -15.44
C LYS A 212 -13.65 13.34 -14.63
N VAL A 213 -13.47 12.02 -14.66
CA VAL A 213 -12.34 11.32 -14.03
C VAL A 213 -11.01 11.81 -14.60
N THR A 214 -10.89 11.93 -15.93
CA THR A 214 -9.68 12.48 -16.56
C THR A 214 -9.41 13.92 -16.12
N LEU A 215 -10.43 14.77 -16.04
CA LEU A 215 -10.27 16.16 -15.58
C LEU A 215 -9.77 16.23 -14.13
N ILE A 216 -10.30 15.38 -13.24
CA ILE A 216 -9.84 15.29 -11.85
C ILE A 216 -8.40 14.77 -11.81
N GLN A 217 -8.10 13.69 -12.54
CA GLN A 217 -6.76 13.12 -12.62
C GLN A 217 -5.72 14.16 -13.10
N ASP A 218 -6.05 14.94 -14.13
CA ASP A 218 -5.19 15.99 -14.66
C ASP A 218 -4.84 17.05 -13.60
N GLN A 219 -5.74 17.34 -12.67
CA GLN A 219 -5.47 18.27 -11.57
C GLN A 219 -4.41 17.70 -10.62
N PHE A 220 -4.51 16.42 -10.25
CA PHE A 220 -3.50 15.75 -9.43
C PHE A 220 -2.15 15.60 -10.15
N VAL A 221 -2.16 15.30 -11.45
CA VAL A 221 -0.94 15.22 -12.27
C VAL A 221 -0.23 16.59 -12.32
N LYS A 222 -0.99 17.68 -12.49
CA LYS A 222 -0.44 19.04 -12.45
C LYS A 222 0.11 19.39 -11.07
N ALA A 223 -0.61 19.06 -9.99
CA ALA A 223 -0.14 19.29 -8.63
C ALA A 223 1.19 18.55 -8.38
N LEU A 224 1.25 17.27 -8.75
CA LEU A 224 2.46 16.45 -8.65
C LEU A 224 3.61 17.07 -9.47
N GLN A 225 3.36 17.45 -10.72
CA GLN A 225 4.38 18.10 -11.57
C GLN A 225 4.95 19.37 -10.92
N VAL A 226 4.09 20.23 -10.37
CA VAL A 226 4.53 21.45 -9.66
C VAL A 226 5.42 21.09 -8.47
N HIS A 227 5.03 20.09 -7.67
CA HIS A 227 5.82 19.64 -6.51
C HIS A 227 7.18 19.06 -6.91
N LEU A 228 7.23 18.22 -7.94
CA LEU A 228 8.48 17.64 -8.43
C LEU A 228 9.43 18.70 -9.01
N ILE A 229 8.91 19.72 -9.69
CA ILE A 229 9.73 20.83 -10.19
C ILE A 229 10.30 21.67 -9.04
N GLN A 230 9.55 21.84 -7.96
CA GLN A 230 10.00 22.58 -6.76
C GLN A 230 11.04 21.80 -5.95
N ASN A 231 11.15 20.49 -6.13
CA ASN A 231 12.08 19.63 -5.43
C ASN A 231 13.22 19.19 -6.36
N GLU A 232 14.23 20.06 -6.54
CA GLU A 232 15.33 19.88 -7.51
C GLU A 232 16.15 18.58 -7.30
N GLU A 233 16.21 18.10 -6.05
CA GLU A 233 16.94 16.87 -5.65
C GLU A 233 16.04 15.62 -5.64
N GLY A 234 14.77 15.75 -6.02
CA GLY A 234 13.75 14.71 -5.95
C GLY A 234 13.61 13.87 -7.23
N THR A 235 12.70 12.90 -7.18
CA THR A 235 12.31 12.10 -8.35
C THR A 235 11.80 12.97 -9.49
N ARG A 236 12.03 12.55 -10.74
CA ARG A 236 11.40 13.19 -11.90
C ARG A 236 10.13 12.44 -12.29
N LEU A 237 9.21 13.14 -12.95
CA LEU A 237 8.00 12.51 -13.49
C LEU A 237 8.34 11.34 -14.44
N SER A 238 9.43 11.45 -15.21
CA SER A 238 9.91 10.37 -16.09
C SER A 238 10.24 9.09 -15.32
N ASP A 239 10.81 9.21 -14.12
CA ASP A 239 11.19 8.07 -13.30
C ASP A 239 9.94 7.36 -12.78
N ILE A 240 8.93 8.13 -12.34
CA ILE A 240 7.63 7.59 -11.95
C ILE A 240 6.96 6.87 -13.12
N LEU A 241 6.94 7.49 -14.32
CA LEU A 241 6.32 6.90 -15.51
C LEU A 241 7.00 5.60 -15.95
N THR A 242 8.32 5.49 -15.78
CA THR A 242 9.06 4.24 -16.05
C THR A 242 8.86 3.19 -14.97
N TRP A 243 8.54 3.59 -13.74
CA TRP A 243 8.24 2.69 -12.64
C TRP A 243 6.80 2.12 -12.69
N LEU A 244 5.83 2.88 -13.22
CA LEU A 244 4.42 2.44 -13.30
C LEU A 244 4.22 1.06 -13.98
N PRO A 245 4.88 0.71 -15.11
CA PRO A 245 4.79 -0.62 -15.68
C PRO A 245 5.27 -1.73 -14.73
N MET A 246 6.27 -1.46 -13.88
CA MET A 246 6.73 -2.42 -12.87
C MET A 246 5.66 -2.63 -11.78
N LEU A 247 5.03 -1.54 -11.31
CA LEU A 247 3.91 -1.61 -10.39
C LEU A 247 2.76 -2.45 -10.97
N HIS A 248 2.40 -2.21 -12.23
CA HIS A 248 1.35 -2.96 -12.92
C HIS A 248 1.70 -4.45 -13.10
N ASN A 249 2.97 -4.77 -13.37
CA ASN A 249 3.41 -6.17 -13.48
C ASN A 249 3.30 -6.89 -12.13
N ALA A 250 3.74 -6.25 -11.04
CA ALA A 250 3.62 -6.81 -9.71
C ALA A 250 2.16 -6.92 -9.25
N SER A 251 1.31 -5.94 -9.57
CA SER A 251 -0.12 -5.98 -9.23
C SER A 251 -0.85 -7.11 -9.95
N SER A 252 -0.51 -7.40 -11.21
CA SER A 252 -1.03 -8.55 -11.94
C SER A 252 -0.71 -9.86 -11.22
N VAL A 253 0.50 -10.04 -10.70
CA VAL A 253 0.85 -11.22 -9.89
C VAL A 253 0.05 -11.26 -8.58
N LEU A 254 -0.15 -10.10 -7.94
CA LEU A 254 -0.96 -10.00 -6.71
C LEU A 254 -2.43 -10.38 -6.95
N LEU A 255 -3.02 -9.94 -8.06
CA LEU A 255 -4.42 -10.22 -8.43
C LEU A 255 -4.70 -11.73 -8.59
N HIS A 256 -3.71 -12.48 -9.07
CA HIS A 256 -3.81 -13.93 -9.24
C HIS A 256 -3.35 -14.71 -7.99
N SER A 257 -2.87 -14.02 -6.95
CA SER A 257 -2.38 -14.63 -5.71
C SER A 257 -3.49 -14.75 -4.67
N LYS A 258 -3.51 -15.87 -3.95
CA LYS A 258 -4.37 -16.06 -2.77
C LYS A 258 -3.82 -15.36 -1.52
N MET A 259 -2.63 -14.77 -1.60
CA MET A 259 -1.91 -14.19 -0.47
C MET A 259 -1.68 -12.69 -0.66
N PHE A 260 -2.77 -11.95 -0.88
CA PHE A 260 -2.75 -10.51 -1.12
C PHE A 260 -2.20 -9.67 0.06
N TYR A 261 -2.10 -10.26 1.25
CA TYR A 261 -1.55 -9.67 2.47
C TYR A 261 -0.01 -9.76 2.57
N VAL A 262 0.66 -10.44 1.64
CA VAL A 262 2.11 -10.65 1.64
C VAL A 262 2.92 -9.36 1.67
N PRO A 263 2.59 -8.30 0.89
CA PRO A 263 3.33 -7.04 0.96
C PRO A 263 3.41 -6.50 2.39
N PHE A 264 2.28 -6.45 3.11
CA PHE A 264 2.24 -5.95 4.49
C PHE A 264 2.98 -6.84 5.48
N LEU A 265 2.87 -8.17 5.33
CA LEU A 265 3.63 -9.11 6.16
C LEU A 265 5.14 -9.00 5.97
N ILE A 266 5.61 -8.57 4.81
CA ILE A 266 7.03 -8.31 4.55
C ILE A 266 7.43 -6.94 5.13
N CYS A 267 6.60 -5.92 4.93
CA CYS A 267 6.89 -4.55 5.35
C CYS A 267 6.84 -4.33 6.87
N LYS A 268 6.01 -5.10 7.60
CA LYS A 268 5.81 -4.89 9.04
C LYS A 268 5.75 -6.18 9.83
N ASN A 269 6.39 -6.16 11.01
CA ASN A 269 6.35 -7.28 11.92
C ASN A 269 4.96 -7.41 12.58
N PRO A 270 4.33 -8.60 12.53
CA PRO A 270 3.15 -8.90 13.33
C PRO A 270 3.31 -8.55 14.81
N HIS A 271 2.47 -7.64 15.30
CA HIS A 271 2.44 -7.32 16.73
C HIS A 271 1.75 -8.43 17.53
N ARG A 272 2.23 -8.69 18.75
CA ARG A 272 1.52 -9.52 19.72
C ARG A 272 0.28 -8.77 20.21
N PHE A 273 -0.83 -9.49 20.37
CA PHE A 273 -2.05 -8.93 20.96
C PHE A 273 -1.77 -8.54 22.42
N ALA A 274 -1.60 -7.25 22.69
CA ALA A 274 -1.74 -6.70 24.04
C ALA A 274 -3.25 -6.48 24.24
N GLY A 275 -3.87 -7.20 25.17
CA GLY A 275 -5.33 -7.15 25.39
C GLY A 275 -5.80 -5.86 26.06
N GLN A 276 -5.47 -4.70 25.49
CA GLN A 276 -5.72 -3.41 26.12
C GLN A 276 -5.98 -2.33 25.07
N ASP A 277 -7.06 -2.48 24.33
CA ASP A 277 -7.80 -1.39 23.70
C ASP A 277 -9.29 -1.81 23.79
N ASP A 278 -10.16 -0.91 24.26
CA ASP A 278 -11.59 -1.11 24.58
C ASP A 278 -11.91 -1.59 26.02
N TYR A 279 -11.57 -0.77 27.01
CA TYR A 279 -12.53 -0.48 28.07
C TYR A 279 -12.97 0.97 27.90
N PRO A 280 -14.26 1.28 27.71
CA PRO A 280 -14.72 2.64 27.90
C PRO A 280 -14.53 2.96 29.38
N GLU A 281 -13.79 4.02 29.69
CA GLU A 281 -13.75 4.60 31.03
C GLU A 281 -15.18 4.99 31.40
N SER A 282 -15.84 4.12 32.17
CA SER A 282 -17.02 4.49 32.93
C SER A 282 -16.53 5.26 34.17
N ASN A 283 -16.67 6.58 34.12
CA ASN A 283 -17.05 7.43 35.24
C ASN A 283 -17.62 8.76 34.74
#